data_AF-A0A560USB7-F1
#
_entry.id   AF-A0A560USB7-F1
#
_cell.length_a   1.000
_cell.length_b   1.000
_cell.length_c   1.000
_cell.angle_alpha   90.00
_cell.angle_beta   90.00
_cell.angle_gamma   90.00
#
_symmetry.space_group_name_H-M   'P 1'
#
loop_
_entity.id
_entity.type
_entity.pdbx_description
1 polymer ?
#
loop_
_entity_poly.entity_id
_entity_poly.type
_entity_poly.pdbx_seq_one_letter_code
_entity_poly.pdbx_strand_id
1 'polypeptide(L)' 'MSESPAALEIRFPVERLNDGAGDPYWIDLTLEEARRLHAQLAGRLGLAPAEGDQVFALG' A
#
# COMPACT_ATOMS: atom_id res chain seq x y z
N MET A 1 5.90 3.51 -28.42
CA MET A 1 5.50 2.60 -27.33
C MET A 1 6.11 3.19 -26.07
N SER A 2 5.36 3.93 -25.28
CA SER A 2 5.88 4.53 -24.05
C SER A 2 5.78 3.48 -22.95
N GLU A 3 6.91 3.10 -22.38
CA GLU A 3 6.98 2.28 -21.18
C GLU A 3 6.31 3.06 -20.04
N SER A 4 5.12 2.61 -19.63
CA SER A 4 4.52 3.09 -18.40
C SER A 4 5.51 2.83 -17.28
N PRO A 5 5.96 3.83 -16.51
CA PRO A 5 6.76 3.57 -15.32
C PRO A 5 5.96 2.56 -14.49
N ALA A 6 6.62 1.50 -14.02
CA ALA A 6 5.99 0.40 -13.30
C ALA A 6 5.25 0.94 -12.05
N ALA A 7 4.01 1.37 -12.24
CA ALA A 7 3.21 1.96 -11.18
C ALA A 7 2.73 0.82 -10.29
N LEU A 8 3.01 0.93 -9.00
CA LEU A 8 2.48 0.00 -8.03
C LEU A 8 1.05 0.41 -7.69
N GLU A 9 0.07 -0.33 -8.21
CA GLU A 9 -1.33 -0.18 -7.83
C GLU A 9 -1.56 -0.78 -6.44
N ILE A 10 -2.13 0.01 -5.54
CA ILE A 10 -2.53 -0.43 -4.20
C ILE A 10 -4.04 -0.25 -4.11
N ARG A 11 -4.77 -1.35 -3.94
CA ARG A 11 -6.24 -1.34 -3.87
C ARG A 11 -6.72 -1.41 -2.43
N PHE A 12 -7.74 -0.61 -2.14
CA PHE A 12 -8.47 -0.63 -0.88
C PHE A 12 -9.97 -0.83 -1.18
N PRO A 13 -10.72 -1.47 -0.27
CA PRO A 13 -12.18 -1.51 -0.34
C PRO A 13 -12.75 -0.09 -0.39
N VAL A 14 -13.88 0.10 -1.11
CA VAL A 14 -14.49 1.43 -1.29
C VAL A 14 -14.94 2.06 0.03
N GLU A 15 -15.27 1.22 1.01
CA GLU A 15 -15.69 1.62 2.35
C GLU A 15 -14.57 2.30 3.15
N ARG A 16 -13.32 2.19 2.71
CA ARG A 16 -12.14 2.86 3.30
C ARG A 16 -11.91 4.26 2.75
N LEU A 17 -12.60 4.63 1.68
CA LEU A 17 -12.52 5.95 1.10
C LEU A 17 -13.19 6.93 2.07
N ASN A 18 -12.41 7.86 2.59
CA ASN A 18 -12.92 9.00 3.33
C ASN A 18 -13.31 10.09 2.33
N ASP A 19 -14.54 10.00 1.84
CA ASP A 19 -15.16 10.98 0.95
C ASP A 19 -15.56 12.29 1.66
N GLY A 20 -15.62 12.27 2.99
CA GLY A 20 -15.85 13.43 3.84
C GLY A 20 -14.64 14.36 3.98
N ALA A 21 -13.43 13.93 3.62
CA ALA A 21 -12.22 14.75 3.66
C ALA A 21 -12.19 15.86 2.59
N GLY A 22 -13.07 15.76 1.57
CA GLY A 22 -13.02 16.59 0.37
C GLY A 22 -11.99 16.08 -0.65
N ASP A 23 -11.70 16.88 -1.67
CA ASP A 23 -10.71 16.56 -2.71
C ASP A 23 -9.32 17.08 -2.28
N PRO A 24 -8.26 16.24 -2.26
CA PRO A 24 -8.22 14.82 -2.66
C PRO A 24 -8.86 13.88 -1.64
N TYR A 25 -9.46 12.80 -2.14
CA TYR A 25 -9.99 11.71 -1.32
C TYR A 25 -8.87 10.98 -0.58
N TRP A 26 -9.03 10.73 0.73
CA TRP A 26 -8.02 10.03 1.54
C TRP A 26 -8.54 8.65 1.95
N ILE A 27 -7.62 7.75 2.28
CA ILE A 27 -7.92 6.50 2.95
C ILE A 27 -7.48 6.63 4.39
N ASP A 28 -8.37 6.35 5.33
CA ASP A 28 -7.96 6.27 6.74
C ASP A 28 -7.19 4.98 6.93
N LEU A 29 -6.01 5.03 7.54
CA LEU A 29 -5.24 3.87 7.96
C LEU A 29 -5.07 3.91 9.48
N THR A 30 -5.33 2.81 10.15
CA THR A 30 -4.86 2.62 11.52
C THR A 30 -3.33 2.57 11.54
N LEU A 31 -2.73 2.84 12.70
CA LEU A 31 -1.27 2.77 12.87
C LEU A 31 -0.71 1.39 12.51
N GLU A 32 -1.46 0.31 12.81
CA GLU A 32 -1.06 -1.06 12.47
C GLU A 32 -1.07 -1.29 10.95
N GLU A 33 -2.12 -0.86 10.26
CA GLU A 33 -2.21 -0.97 8.80
C GLU A 33 -1.14 -0.16 8.09
N ALA A 34 -0.86 1.07 8.56
CA ALA A 34 0.21 1.90 8.03
C ALA A 34 1.59 1.22 8.16
N ARG A 35 1.87 0.58 9.31
CA ARG A 35 3.11 -0.18 9.51
C ARG A 35 3.20 -1.40 8.58
N ARG A 36 2.11 -2.14 8.41
CA ARG A 36 2.05 -3.29 7.49
C ARG A 36 2.22 -2.85 6.04
N LEU A 37 1.59 -1.75 5.63
CA LEU A 37 1.74 -1.20 4.29
C LEU A 37 3.19 -0.77 4.03
N HIS A 38 3.79 -0.05 4.99
CA HIS A 38 5.19 0.37 4.90
C HIS A 38 6.14 -0.82 4.75
N ALA A 39 5.99 -1.87 5.55
CA ALA A 39 6.83 -3.07 5.47
C ALA A 39 6.74 -3.75 4.09
N GLN A 40 5.52 -3.88 3.55
CA GLN A 40 5.29 -4.47 2.23
C GLN A 40 5.91 -3.63 1.10
N LEU A 41 5.72 -2.30 1.16
CA LEU A 41 6.30 -1.38 0.19
C LEU A 41 7.83 -1.38 0.26
N ALA A 42 8.40 -1.34 1.47
CA ALA A 42 9.83 -1.43 1.66
C ALA A 42 10.39 -2.74 1.09
N GLY A 43 9.73 -3.87 1.34
CA GLY A 43 10.13 -5.17 0.78
C GLY A 43 10.12 -5.17 -0.74
N ARG A 44 9.06 -4.65 -1.35
CA ARG A 44 8.90 -4.63 -2.82
C ARG A 44 9.86 -3.67 -3.52
N LEU A 45 10.27 -2.60 -2.85
CA LEU A 45 11.24 -1.64 -3.36
C LEU A 45 12.70 -2.03 -3.05
N GLY A 46 12.93 -3.17 -2.38
CA GLY A 46 14.26 -3.57 -1.92
C GLY A 46 14.83 -2.64 -0.84
N LEU A 47 13.96 -1.87 -0.18
CA LEU A 47 14.26 -0.97 0.93
C LEU A 47 14.10 -1.65 2.30
N ALA A 48 13.55 -2.87 2.34
CA ALA A 48 13.47 -3.66 3.56
C ALA A 48 14.82 -4.32 3.88
N PRO A 49 15.23 -4.36 5.16
CA PRO A 49 16.31 -5.25 5.58
C PRO A 49 15.90 -6.70 5.26
N ALA A 50 16.84 -7.47 4.72
CA ALA A 50 16.63 -8.84 4.29
C ALA A 50 16.28 -9.76 5.47
N GLU A 51 15.00 -9.86 5.82
CA GLU A 51 14.48 -10.85 6.75
C GLU A 51 13.31 -11.58 6.07
N GLY A 52 13.63 -12.77 5.56
CA GLY A 52 12.76 -13.93 5.33
C GLY A 52 11.35 -13.72 4.79
N ASP A 53 11.20 -13.92 3.48
CA ASP A 53 10.13 -14.72 2.86
C ASP A 53 8.81 -14.83 3.66
N GLN A 54 8.00 -13.77 3.65
CA GLN A 54 6.60 -13.85 4.07
C GLN A 54 5.70 -13.56 2.87
N VAL A 55 5.11 -14.65 2.36
CA VAL A 55 4.02 -14.64 1.39
C VAL A 55 2.78 -14.05 2.07
N PHE A 56 2.50 -12.77 1.82
CA PHE A 56 1.28 -12.12 2.31
C PHE A 56 0.10 -12.52 1.40
N ALA A 57 -0.62 -13.57 1.79
CA ALA A 57 -1.97 -13.82 1.33
C ALA A 57 -2.91 -12.84 2.06
N LEU A 58 -3.51 -11.92 1.30
CA LEU A 58 -4.54 -11.02 1.78
C LEU A 58 -5.85 -11.81 1.92
N GLY A 59 -6.29 -12.05 3.15
CA GLY A 59 -7.58 -12.64 3.51
C GLY A 59 -8.25 -11.81 4.60
#